data_AF-A0A966MLM7-F1
#
_entry.id   AF-A0A966MLM7-F1
#
_cell.length_a   1.000
_cell.length_b   1.000
_cell.length_c   1.000
_cell.angle_alpha   90.00
_cell.angle_beta   90.00
_cell.angle_gamma   90.00
#
_symmetry.space_group_name_H-M   'P 1'
#
loop_
_entity.id
_entity.type
_entity.pdbx_description
1 polymer ?
#
loop_
_entity_poly.entity_id
_entity_poly.type
_entity_poly.pdbx_seq_one_letter_code
_entity_poly.pdbx_strand_id
1 'polypeptide(L)' 'MTTESAVLPAAAVDFGASNTDVVIHDGTVVRHWRLPSEGQPSDARVRAVLAHGGVLPADVAWLAVTGGNRTALSVAL' A
#
# COMPACT_ATOMS: atom_id res chain seq x y z
N MET A 1 -27.24 11.24 16.01
CA MET A 1 -26.30 10.14 15.69
C MET A 1 -25.56 10.58 14.45
N THR A 2 -24.47 11.32 14.62
CA THR A 2 -23.63 11.80 13.53
C THR A 2 -22.87 10.60 12.98
N THR A 3 -23.09 10.26 11.72
CA THR A 3 -22.22 9.34 11.00
C THR A 3 -20.84 9.97 10.98
N GLU A 4 -19.90 9.43 11.75
CA GLU A 4 -18.48 9.66 11.48
C GLU A 4 -18.28 9.29 10.01
N SER A 5 -17.97 10.28 9.16
CA SER A 5 -17.51 9.96 7.81
C SER A 5 -16.32 9.06 7.98
N ALA A 6 -16.46 7.78 7.58
CA ALA A 6 -15.34 6.86 7.59
C ALA A 6 -14.28 7.45 6.68
N VAL A 7 -13.21 7.98 7.27
CA VAL A 7 -12.06 8.49 6.54
C VAL A 7 -11.43 7.27 5.90
N LEU A 8 -11.39 7.22 4.57
CA LEU A 8 -10.71 6.13 3.88
C LEU A 8 -9.24 6.11 4.32
N PRO A 9 -8.67 4.94 4.65
CA PRO A 9 -7.31 4.83 5.17
C PRO A 9 -6.26 5.33 4.18
N ALA A 10 -5.12 5.77 4.69
CA ALA A 10 -3.93 6.02 3.89
C ALA A 10 -3.04 4.76 3.88
N ALA A 11 -2.43 4.48 2.73
CA ALA A 11 -1.51 3.36 2.56
C ALA A 11 -0.13 3.83 2.09
N ALA A 12 0.90 3.12 2.55
CA ALA A 12 2.26 3.24 2.05
C ALA A 12 2.83 1.86 1.73
N VAL A 13 3.47 1.72 0.57
CA VAL A 13 4.23 0.54 0.16
C VAL A 13 5.67 0.96 -0.11
N ASP A 14 6.63 0.39 0.61
CA ASP A 14 8.06 0.63 0.42
C ASP A 14 8.73 -0.60 -0.17
N PHE A 15 9.24 -0.48 -1.39
CA PHE A 15 10.01 -1.53 -2.07
C PHE A 15 11.50 -1.40 -1.74
N GLY A 16 11.93 -2.02 -0.65
CA GLY A 16 13.33 -2.18 -0.30
C GLY A 16 14.04 -3.27 -1.10
N ALA A 17 15.38 -3.34 -0.98
CA ALA A 17 16.18 -4.34 -1.68
C ALA A 17 15.88 -5.78 -1.22
N SER A 18 15.60 -5.98 0.07
CA SER A 18 15.32 -7.30 0.66
C SER A 18 13.85 -7.52 0.99
N ASN A 19 13.11 -6.44 1.25
CA ASN A 19 11.75 -6.52 1.78
C ASN A 19 10.85 -5.47 1.14
N THR A 20 9.57 -5.84 0.99
CA THR A 20 8.48 -4.91 0.71
C THR A 20 7.68 -4.72 2.00
N ASP A 21 7.67 -3.50 2.51
CA ASP A 21 6.93 -3.12 3.71
C ASP A 21 5.64 -2.42 3.32
N VAL A 22 4.54 -2.75 4.01
CA VAL A 22 3.21 -2.17 3.75
C VAL A 22 2.60 -1.68 5.05
N VAL A 23 2.24 -0.39 5.09
CA VAL A 23 1.61 0.26 6.23
C VAL A 23 0.27 0.84 5.81
N ILE A 24 -0.78 0.55 6.59
CA ILE A 24 -2.11 1.13 6.46
C ILE A 24 -2.46 1.87 7.74
N HIS A 25 -2.89 3.12 7.64
CA HIS A 25 -3.34 3.95 8.75
C HIS A 25 -4.76 4.45 8.50
N ASP A 26 -5.72 4.05 9.34
CA ASP A 26 -7.15 4.45 9.22
C ASP A 26 -7.54 5.68 10.07
N GLY A 27 -6.55 6.33 10.68
CA GLY A 27 -6.75 7.45 11.59
C GLY A 27 -6.59 7.07 13.06
N THR A 28 -6.76 5.79 13.39
CA THR A 28 -6.72 5.28 14.77
C THR A 28 -5.87 4.03 14.94
N VAL A 29 -5.82 3.17 13.92
CA VAL A 29 -5.12 1.90 13.92
C VAL A 29 -4.09 1.87 12.81
N VAL A 30 -2.93 1.31 13.14
CA VAL A 30 -1.87 0.97 12.17
C VAL A 30 -1.89 -0.53 11.93
N ARG A 31 -2.10 -0.92 10.68
CA ARG A 31 -1.82 -2.28 10.21
C ARG A 31 -0.50 -2.25 9.46
N HIS A 32 0.39 -3.20 9.75
CA HIS A 32 1.69 -3.28 9.13
C HIS A 32 2.03 -4.74 8.83
N TRP A 33 2.48 -5.01 7.62
CA TRP A 33 3.05 -6.29 7.25
C TRP A 33 4.24 -6.12 6.31
N ARG A 34 5.03 -7.19 6.21
CA ARG A 34 6.25 -7.24 5.42
C ARG A 34 6.27 -8.52 4.59
N LEU A 35 6.73 -8.39 3.36
CA LEU A 35 6.97 -9.49 2.44
C LEU A 35 8.43 -9.46 1.98
N PRO A 36 9.04 -10.59 1.59
CA PRO A 36 10.29 -10.57 0.84
C PRO A 36 10.15 -9.78 -0.46
N SER A 37 11.17 -9.03 -0.84
CA SER A 37 11.23 -8.38 -2.15
C SER A 37 11.49 -9.41 -3.24
N GLU A 38 10.78 -9.29 -4.35
CA GLU A 38 11.00 -10.13 -5.53
C GLU A 38 10.86 -9.27 -6.79
N GLY A 39 11.95 -9.12 -7.54
CA GLY A 39 11.93 -8.31 -8.75
C GLY A 39 11.61 -6.82 -8.50
N GLN A 40 11.11 -6.16 -9.52
CA GLN A 40 10.93 -4.71 -9.56
C GLN A 40 9.50 -4.31 -9.12
N PRO A 41 9.31 -3.08 -8.61
CA PRO A 41 7.98 -2.54 -8.38
C PRO A 41 7.16 -2.51 -9.68
N SER A 42 5.90 -2.93 -9.59
CA SER A 42 4.91 -2.83 -10.66
C SER A 42 3.52 -2.68 -10.06
N ASP A 43 2.55 -2.21 -10.83
CA ASP A 43 1.17 -2.06 -10.37
C ASP A 43 0.58 -3.40 -9.89
N ALA A 44 0.88 -4.49 -10.60
CA ALA A 44 0.47 -5.84 -10.22
C ALA A 44 1.05 -6.23 -8.86
N ARG A 45 2.30 -5.84 -8.60
CA ARG A 45 2.98 -6.14 -7.33
C ARG A 45 2.42 -5.31 -6.18
N VAL A 46 2.16 -4.03 -6.40
CA VAL A 46 1.48 -3.16 -5.43
C VAL A 46 0.11 -3.75 -5.05
N ARG A 47 -0.69 -4.17 -6.04
CA ARG A 47 -1.97 -4.85 -5.80
C ARG A 47 -1.81 -6.14 -5.01
N ALA A 48 -0.81 -6.97 -5.35
CA ALA A 48 -0.57 -8.23 -4.66
C ALA A 48 -0.16 -8.02 -3.19
N VAL A 49 0.72 -7.05 -2.89
CA VAL A 49 1.15 -6.81 -1.50
C VAL A 49 0.05 -6.16 -0.65
N LEU A 50 -0.81 -5.33 -1.25
CA LEU A 50 -2.01 -4.81 -0.56
C LEU A 50 -3.03 -5.93 -0.27
N ALA A 51 -3.28 -6.79 -1.26
CA ALA A 51 -4.21 -7.91 -1.13
C ALA A 51 -3.75 -8.94 -0.07
N HIS A 52 -2.45 -9.06 0.19
CA HIS A 52 -1.92 -9.89 1.29
C HIS A 52 -2.46 -9.45 2.67
N GLY A 53 -2.67 -8.14 2.87
CA GLY A 53 -3.32 -7.59 4.05
C GLY A 53 -4.84 -7.39 3.91
N GLY A 54 -5.44 -7.94 2.85
CA GLY A 54 -6.88 -7.84 2.59
C GLY A 54 -7.35 -6.44 2.18
N VAL A 55 -6.49 -5.64 1.54
CA VAL A 55 -6.79 -4.26 1.10
C VAL A 55 -6.73 -4.18 -0.43
N LEU A 56 -7.72 -3.53 -1.04
CA LEU A 56 -7.69 -3.14 -2.46
C LEU A 56 -7.25 -1.68 -2.59
N PRO A 57 -6.64 -1.26 -3.71
CA PRO A 57 -6.32 0.16 -3.95
C PRO A 57 -7.55 1.08 -3.86
N ALA A 58 -8.73 0.59 -4.23
CA ALA A 58 -9.98 1.35 -4.12
C ALA A 58 -10.45 1.59 -2.68
N ASP A 59 -9.90 0.86 -1.69
CA ASP A 59 -10.27 0.97 -0.28
C ASP A 59 -9.47 2.05 0.46
N VAL A 60 -8.51 2.71 -0.20
CA VAL A 60 -7.63 3.71 0.42
C VAL A 60 -7.84 5.09 -0.21
N ALA A 61 -7.80 6.15 0.60
CA ALA A 61 -7.89 7.52 0.12
C ALA A 61 -6.68 7.92 -0.73
N TRP A 62 -5.53 7.36 -0.36
CA TRP A 62 -4.23 7.70 -0.90
C TRP A 62 -3.28 6.52 -0.73
N LEU A 63 -2.47 6.27 -1.76
CA LEU A 63 -1.42 5.28 -1.76
C LEU A 63 -0.08 5.94 -2.11
N ALA A 64 0.85 5.96 -1.14
CA ALA A 64 2.24 6.29 -1.40
C ALA A 64 3.01 5.03 -1.79
N VAL A 65 3.76 5.08 -2.89
CA VAL A 65 4.71 4.02 -3.25
C VAL A 65 6.12 4.59 -3.28
N THR A 66 7.01 3.99 -2.51
CA THR A 66 8.41 4.41 -2.35
C THR A 66 9.36 3.21 -2.48
N GLY A 67 10.66 3.47 -2.36
CA GLY A 67 11.72 2.47 -2.51
C GLY A 67 12.37 2.43 -3.89
N GLY A 68 13.09 1.34 -4.18
CA GLY A 68 13.97 1.22 -5.35
C GLY A 68 13.24 1.09 -6.68
N ASN A 69 13.80 1.67 -7.74
CA ASN A 69 13.44 1.50 -9.16
C ASN A 69 11.93 1.45 -9.50
N ARG A 70 11.18 2.47 -9.08
CA ARG A 70 9.76 2.69 -9.39
C ARG A 70 9.43 3.09 -10.85
N THR A 71 10.32 2.82 -11.81
CA THR A 71 10.20 3.31 -13.19
C THR A 71 9.05 2.69 -13.98
N ALA A 72 8.56 1.52 -13.56
CA ALA A 72 7.46 0.79 -14.21
C ALA A 72 6.07 1.00 -13.56
N LEU A 73 5.95 1.90 -12.57
CA LEU A 73 4.65 2.20 -11.93
C LEU A 73 3.84 3.17 -12.79
N SER A 74 2.55 2.91 -12.95
CA SER A 74 1.64 3.85 -13.58
C SER A 74 1.19 4.93 -12.58
N VAL A 75 0.70 6.06 -13.11
CA VAL A 75 0.03 7.10 -12.30
C VAL A 75 -1.42 6.75 -11.96
N ALA A 76 -1.94 5.60 -12.43
CA ALA A 76 -3.35 5.23 -12.41
C ALA A 76 -3.63 3.96 -11.59
N LEU A 77 -2.80 3.74 -10.56
CA LEU A 77 -2.71 2.50 -9.78
C LEU A 77 -3.98 2.15 -9.00
#